data_AF-A0A6L3EN38-F1
#
_entry.id   AF-A0A6L3EN38-F1
#
_cell.length_a   1.000
_cell.length_b   1.000
_cell.length_c   1.000
_cell.angle_alpha   90.00
_cell.angle_beta   90.00
_cell.angle_gamma   90.00
#
_symmetry.space_group_name_H-M   'P 1'
#
loop_
_entity.id
_entity.type
_entity.pdbx_description
1 polymer ?
#
loop_
_entity_poly.entity_id
_entity_poly.type
_entity_poly.pdbx_seq_one_letter_code
_entity_poly.pdbx_strand_id
1 'polypeptide(L)' 'MPAEREPAATTGGSPVVEAGDGDAVDDAPDNRMRLEMARAYRDLGDDEGASAFLALVDSEGTGAERAEAKRLCQSPGT' A
#
# COMPACT_ATOMS: atom_id res chain seq x y z
N MET A 1 3.01 65.52 -1.91
CA MET A 1 2.80 64.34 -1.03
C MET A 1 2.07 63.26 -1.84
N PRO A 2 2.34 61.96 -1.62
CA PRO A 2 2.23 60.92 -2.66
C PRO A 2 1.06 59.92 -2.49
N ALA A 3 1.08 58.83 -3.29
CA ALA A 3 0.16 57.66 -3.37
C ALA A 3 -1.12 57.88 -4.22
N GLU A 4 -1.68 56.92 -4.98
CA GLU A 4 -1.31 55.53 -5.38
C GLU A 4 -2.22 55.11 -6.60
N ARG A 5 -2.15 53.95 -7.30
CA ARG A 5 -1.31 52.71 -7.35
C ARG A 5 -1.35 52.13 -8.79
N GLU A 6 -0.44 51.23 -9.13
CA GLU A 6 -0.42 50.36 -10.33
C GLU A 6 -1.67 49.46 -10.53
N PRO A 7 -1.95 49.02 -11.78
CA PRO A 7 -2.70 47.78 -12.06
C PRO A 7 -1.76 46.56 -11.97
N ALA A 8 -1.38 46.15 -10.77
CA ALA A 8 -0.63 44.92 -10.52
C ALA A 8 -1.58 43.74 -10.21
N ALA A 9 -2.15 43.13 -11.25
CA ALA A 9 -2.80 41.81 -11.22
C ALA A 9 -2.80 41.24 -12.65
N THR A 10 -2.44 39.99 -12.93
CA THR A 10 -2.43 38.81 -12.06
C THR A 10 -1.16 37.97 -12.22
N THR A 11 -0.37 37.86 -11.15
CA THR A 11 0.53 36.70 -10.98
C THR A 11 -0.35 35.54 -10.54
N GLY A 12 -0.85 34.82 -11.54
CA GLY A 12 -1.79 33.70 -11.38
C GLY A 12 -1.55 32.60 -12.41
N GLY A 13 -0.32 32.48 -12.91
CA GLY A 13 0.12 31.23 -13.53
C GLY A 13 0.08 30.17 -12.43
N SER A 14 -0.87 29.24 -12.54
CA SER A 14 -1.14 28.22 -11.52
C SER A 14 0.14 27.58 -11.02
N PRO A 15 0.25 27.25 -9.72
CA PRO A 15 1.38 26.48 -9.23
C PRO A 15 1.49 25.23 -10.10
N VAL A 16 2.71 24.97 -10.56
CA VAL A 16 3.05 23.72 -11.22
C VAL A 16 2.64 22.62 -10.27
N VAL A 17 1.54 21.91 -10.60
CA VAL A 17 1.27 20.59 -10.04
C VAL A 17 2.29 19.67 -10.67
N GLU A 18 3.50 19.80 -10.14
CA GLU A 18 4.53 18.77 -10.18
C GLU A 18 3.82 17.49 -9.74
N ALA A 19 3.73 16.52 -10.64
CA ALA A 19 3.28 15.18 -10.31
C ALA A 19 4.40 14.49 -9.52
N GLY A 20 4.71 15.06 -8.35
CA GLY A 20 5.43 14.39 -7.29
C GLY A 20 4.62 13.19 -6.81
N ASP A 21 5.33 12.26 -6.19
CA ASP A 21 4.72 11.09 -5.55
C ASP A 21 3.95 10.18 -6.54
N GLY A 22 4.53 10.06 -7.75
CA GLY A 22 4.87 8.73 -8.25
C GLY A 22 5.94 8.09 -7.35
N ASP A 23 5.66 7.99 -6.05
CA ASP A 23 6.41 7.15 -5.13
C ASP A 23 6.17 5.74 -5.65
N ALA A 24 7.17 5.24 -6.37
CA ALA A 24 7.33 3.82 -6.52
C ALA A 24 7.64 3.31 -5.13
N VAL A 25 6.57 3.11 -4.34
CA VAL A 25 6.56 2.23 -3.19
C VAL A 25 7.35 1.02 -3.64
N ASP A 26 8.33 0.60 -2.83
CA ASP A 26 8.99 -0.67 -3.02
C ASP A 26 7.90 -1.74 -2.73
N ASP A 27 7.06 -2.00 -3.75
CA ASP A 27 5.67 -2.49 -3.63
C ASP A 27 5.60 -4.00 -3.34
N ALA A 28 6.64 -4.49 -2.69
CA ALA A 28 6.70 -5.74 -1.97
C ALA A 28 6.35 -5.44 -0.50
N PRO A 29 5.06 -5.43 -0.10
CA PRO A 29 4.71 -5.31 1.30
C PRO A 29 5.44 -6.40 2.09
N ASP A 30 6.01 -6.02 3.23
CA ASP A 30 6.75 -6.93 4.11
C ASP A 30 5.96 -8.24 4.30
N ASN A 31 6.64 -9.39 4.31
CA ASN A 31 5.97 -10.69 4.40
C ASN A 31 5.07 -10.80 5.65
N ARG A 32 5.39 -10.06 6.72
CA ARG A 32 4.51 -9.88 7.87
C ARG A 32 3.21 -9.16 7.51
N MET A 33 3.27 -8.06 6.77
CA MET A 33 2.08 -7.33 6.31
C MET A 33 1.25 -8.20 5.35
N ARG A 34 1.88 -9.01 4.50
CA ARG A 34 1.18 -9.99 3.65
C ARG A 34 0.45 -11.06 4.49
N LEU A 35 1.06 -11.56 5.58
CA LEU A 35 0.41 -12.47 6.52
C LEU A 35 -0.78 -11.81 7.26
N GLU A 36 -0.66 -10.52 7.61
CA GLU A 36 -1.74 -9.75 8.24
C GLU A 36 -2.89 -9.46 7.27
N MET A 37 -2.60 -9.10 6.01
CA MET A 37 -3.60 -9.00 4.94
C MET A 37 -4.29 -10.34 4.69
N ALA A 38 -3.53 -11.43 4.57
CA ALA A 38 -4.10 -12.76 4.40
C ALA A 38 -5.06 -13.16 5.52
N ARG A 39 -4.85 -12.71 6.77
CA ARG A 39 -5.83 -12.91 7.85
C ARG A 39 -7.09 -12.09 7.61
N ALA A 40 -6.95 -10.80 7.33
CA ALA A 40 -8.08 -9.91 7.08
C ALA A 40 -8.97 -10.41 5.92
N TYR A 41 -8.39 -10.83 4.80
CA TYR A 41 -9.16 -11.39 3.68
C TYR A 41 -10.01 -12.61 4.10
N ARG A 42 -9.53 -13.45 5.02
CA ARG A 42 -10.26 -14.63 5.51
C ARG A 42 -11.31 -14.28 6.55
N ASP A 43 -11.06 -13.26 7.36
CA ASP A 43 -12.08 -12.68 8.25
C ASP A 43 -13.25 -12.07 7.42
N LEU A 44 -12.99 -11.68 6.17
CA LEU A 44 -14.01 -11.30 5.17
C LEU A 44 -14.60 -12.48 4.37
N GLY A 45 -14.10 -13.71 4.55
CA GLY A 45 -14.50 -14.90 3.80
C GLY A 45 -13.90 -15.03 2.39
N ASP A 46 -12.92 -14.20 2.03
CA ASP A 46 -12.17 -14.25 0.77
C ASP A 46 -10.90 -15.12 0.93
N ASP A 47 -11.09 -16.44 0.95
CA ASP A 47 -9.98 -17.40 0.98
C ASP A 47 -9.10 -17.35 -0.29
N GLU A 48 -9.60 -16.87 -1.43
CA GLU A 48 -8.84 -16.80 -2.68
C GLU A 48 -7.87 -15.60 -2.68
N GLY A 49 -8.34 -14.42 -2.31
CA GLY A 49 -7.50 -13.24 -2.05
C GLY A 49 -6.46 -13.52 -0.98
N ALA A 50 -6.86 -14.16 0.13
CA ALA A 50 -5.92 -14.57 1.17
C ALA A 50 -4.85 -15.56 0.68
N SER A 51 -5.24 -16.57 -0.10
CA SER A 51 -4.33 -17.57 -0.63
C SER A 51 -3.27 -16.95 -1.55
N ALA A 52 -3.59 -15.90 -2.29
CA ALA A 52 -2.62 -15.16 -3.11
C ALA A 52 -1.50 -14.54 -2.24
N PHE A 53 -1.85 -13.86 -1.15
CA PHE A 53 -0.84 -13.30 -0.22
C PHE A 53 -0.03 -14.39 0.49
N LEU A 54 -0.65 -15.50 0.88
CA LEU A 54 0.05 -16.63 1.52
C LEU A 54 1.02 -17.34 0.56
N ALA A 55 0.69 -17.42 -0.73
CA ALA A 55 1.57 -17.99 -1.77
C ALA A 55 2.82 -17.12 -2.02
N LEU A 56 2.66 -15.78 -1.98
CA LEU A 56 3.80 -14.85 -2.03
C LEU A 56 4.72 -15.07 -0.82
N VAL A 57 4.15 -15.16 0.40
CA VAL A 57 4.95 -15.39 1.61
C VAL A 57 5.61 -16.78 1.62
N ASP A 58 4.98 -17.83 1.08
CA ASP A 58 5.64 -19.15 0.98
C ASP A 58 6.84 -19.14 0.00
N SER A 59 6.79 -18.26 -0.99
CA SER A 59 7.82 -18.11 -2.02
C SER A 59 8.97 -17.21 -1.56
N GLU A 60 8.65 -16.04 -1.00
CA GLU A 60 9.58 -14.95 -0.68
C GLU A 60 10.01 -14.91 0.80
N GLY A 61 9.21 -15.47 1.71
CA GLY A 61 9.44 -15.38 3.16
C GLY A 61 10.64 -16.19 3.66
N THR A 62 11.02 -15.93 4.91
CA THR A 62 11.95 -16.75 5.70
C THR A 62 11.28 -18.06 6.15
N GLY A 63 12.07 -19.03 6.63
CA GLY A 63 11.53 -20.33 7.08
C GLY A 63 10.43 -20.25 8.15
N ALA A 64 10.45 -19.21 9.00
CA ALA A 64 9.40 -18.97 9.98
C ALA A 64 8.11 -18.44 9.33
N GLU A 65 8.20 -17.46 8.44
CA GLU A 65 7.07 -16.85 7.74
C GLU A 65 6.40 -17.84 6.78
N ARG A 66 7.18 -18.68 6.07
CA ARG A 66 6.66 -19.80 5.26
C ARG A 66 5.88 -20.81 6.10
N ALA A 67 6.38 -21.13 7.30
CA ALA A 67 5.70 -22.02 8.23
C ALA A 67 4.44 -21.38 8.85
N GLU A 68 4.39 -20.06 8.96
CA GLU A 68 3.18 -19.32 9.34
C GLU A 68 2.16 -19.27 8.20
N ALA A 69 2.59 -18.99 6.97
CA ALA A 69 1.74 -19.01 5.79
C ALA A 69 1.07 -20.37 5.58
N LYS A 70 1.84 -21.46 5.69
CA LYS A 70 1.32 -22.84 5.60
C LYS A 70 0.32 -23.18 6.71
N ARG A 71 0.55 -22.71 7.95
CA ARG A 71 -0.40 -22.88 9.05
C ARG A 71 -1.71 -22.11 8.80
N LEU A 72 -1.62 -20.91 8.21
CA LEU A 72 -2.81 -20.16 7.81
C LEU A 72 -3.58 -20.89 6.71
N CYS A 73 -2.95 -21.29 5.59
CA CYS A 73 -3.61 -22.06 4.52
C CYS A 73 -4.33 -23.33 5.01
N GLN A 74 -3.84 -23.98 6.07
CA GLN A 74 -4.41 -25.22 6.63
C GLN A 74 -5.49 -25.01 7.70
N SER A 75 -5.53 -23.83 8.32
CA SER A 75 -6.56 -23.49 9.30
C SER A 75 -7.81 -23.02 8.54
N PRO A 76 -9.01 -23.59 8.72
CA PRO A 76 -10.22 -22.98 8.16
C PRO A 76 -10.46 -21.59 8.78
N GLY A 77 -11.07 -20.67 8.03
CA GLY A 77 -11.61 -19.43 8.60
C GLY A 77 -12.59 -19.77 9.73
N THR A 78 -12.58 -18.97 10.80
CA THR A 78 -13.30 -19.27 12.06
C THR A 78 -14.76 -18.83 12.02
#